data_AF-A0A920TME8-F1
#
_entry.id   AF-A0A920TME8-F1
#
_cell.length_a   1.000
_cell.length_b   1.000
_cell.length_c   1.000
_cell.angle_alpha   90.00
_cell.angle_beta   90.00
_cell.angle_gamma   90.00
#
_symmetry.space_group_name_H-M   'P 1'
#
loop_
_entity.id
_entity.type
_entity.pdbx_description
1 polymer ?
#
loop_
_entity_poly.entity_id
_entity_poly.type
_entity_poly.pdbx_seq_one_letter_code
_entity_poly.pdbx_strand_id
1 'polypeptide(L)'
;MKSISRVTRKFIYALLFLAPTSVFSEASDYNMPVGVTEVSKEIFDLHMLIMWICVWIGVVVFGIMFYSLFKYRKSTGAKASKIDDHFWLEITWTVAATLILVGWQFPLPQL
;
A
#
# COMPACT_ATOMS: atom_id res chain seq x y z
N MET A 1 3.48 -25.77 17.97
CA MET A 1 2.51 -24.64 18.11
C MET A 1 3.05 -23.40 18.86
N LYS A 2 4.10 -23.47 19.69
CA LYS A 2 4.65 -22.30 20.44
C LYS A 2 5.51 -21.29 19.64
N SER A 3 5.87 -21.59 18.39
CA SER A 3 6.73 -20.73 17.57
C SER A 3 5.93 -19.65 16.82
N ILE A 4 4.73 -20.00 16.35
CA ILE A 4 3.81 -19.10 15.65
C ILE A 4 3.34 -17.95 16.56
N SER A 5 2.92 -18.24 17.80
CA SER A 5 2.50 -17.18 18.73
C SER A 5 3.64 -16.25 19.18
N ARG A 6 4.90 -16.71 19.15
CA ARG A 6 6.08 -15.88 19.44
C ARG A 6 6.39 -14.91 18.31
N VAL A 7 6.22 -15.34 17.06
CA VAL A 7 6.39 -14.48 15.88
C VAL A 7 5.27 -13.44 15.83
N THR A 8 4.02 -13.83 16.07
CA THR A 8 2.88 -12.91 16.09
C THR A 8 3.00 -11.87 17.20
N ARG A 9 3.45 -12.25 18.42
CA ARG A 9 3.74 -11.29 19.49
C ARG A 9 4.83 -10.29 19.10
N LYS A 10 5.94 -10.76 18.50
CA LYS A 10 7.01 -9.86 18.04
C LYS A 10 6.54 -8.89 16.96
N PHE A 11 5.68 -9.33 16.06
CA PHE A 11 5.09 -8.48 15.03
C PHE A 11 4.14 -7.42 15.61
N ILE A 12 3.35 -7.79 16.62
CA ILE A 12 2.49 -6.84 17.35
C ILE A 12 3.32 -5.79 18.08
N TYR A 13 4.40 -6.18 18.76
CA TYR A 13 5.28 -5.21 19.43
C TYR A 13 6.05 -4.33 18.44
N ALA A 14 6.42 -4.85 17.27
CA ALA A 14 7.03 -4.05 16.20
C ALA A 14 6.04 -3.05 15.59
N LEU A 15 4.77 -3.46 15.39
CA LEU A 15 3.69 -2.59 14.91
C LEU A 15 3.36 -1.49 15.93
N LEU A 16 3.40 -1.81 17.22
CA LEU A 16 3.24 -0.83 18.32
C LEU A 16 4.42 0.14 18.42
N PHE A 17 5.64 -0.27 18.02
CA PHE A 17 6.81 0.60 17.98
C PHE A 17 6.84 1.53 16.75
N LEU A 18 6.15 1.15 15.68
CA LEU A 18 6.00 1.93 14.45
C LEU A 18 4.80 2.88 14.45
N ALA A 19 4.05 2.96 15.56
CA ALA A 19 2.97 3.94 15.69
C ALA A 19 3.57 5.36 15.60
N PRO A 20 3.30 6.12 14.52
CA PRO A 20 3.95 7.40 14.32
C PRO A 20 3.40 8.39 15.35
N THR A 21 4.26 8.91 16.21
CA THR A 21 3.98 10.15 16.94
C THR A 21 3.95 11.26 15.90
N SER A 22 2.74 11.68 15.53
CA SER A 22 2.41 12.80 14.64
C SER A 22 3.58 13.75 14.37
N VAL A 23 4.19 13.62 13.19
CA VAL A 23 5.11 14.64 12.66
C VAL A 23 4.24 15.81 12.23
N PHE A 24 4.31 16.90 12.97
CA PHE A 24 3.75 18.18 12.56
C PHE A 24 4.53 18.67 11.34
N SER A 25 3.80 18.97 10.26
CA SER A 25 4.34 19.42 8.98
C SER A 25 4.87 20.85 9.10
N GLU A 26 6.13 21.02 9.47
CA GLU A 26 6.88 22.25 9.15
C GLU A 26 7.25 22.24 7.66
N ALA A 27 7.31 23.42 7.03
CA ALA A 27 7.44 23.62 5.58
C ALA A 27 8.43 22.63 4.95
N SER A 28 7.89 21.63 4.26
CA SER A 28 8.63 20.44 3.84
C SER A 28 9.43 20.73 2.57
N ASP A 29 10.75 20.77 2.71
CA ASP A 29 11.71 20.73 1.58
C ASP A 29 11.66 19.39 0.80
N TYR A 30 10.88 18.42 1.30
CA TYR A 30 10.63 17.13 0.66
C TYR A 30 9.36 17.11 -0.20
N ASN A 31 8.59 18.20 -0.21
CA ASN A 31 7.36 18.32 -0.96
C ASN A 31 7.50 19.43 -2.03
N MET A 32 6.69 19.36 -3.08
CA MET A 32 6.66 20.41 -4.10
C MET A 32 6.18 21.74 -3.50
N PRO A 33 6.75 22.89 -3.92
CA PRO A 33 6.31 24.18 -3.42
C PRO A 33 4.87 24.47 -3.86
N VAL A 34 4.10 25.12 -2.99
CA VAL A 34 2.74 25.55 -3.31
C VAL A 34 2.83 26.64 -4.38
N GLY A 35 2.23 26.38 -5.54
CA GLY A 35 2.22 27.34 -6.63
C GLY A 35 1.43 28.60 -6.30
N VAL A 36 1.90 29.72 -6.87
CA VAL A 36 1.26 31.04 -6.69
C VAL A 36 0.13 31.29 -7.68
N THR A 37 -0.05 30.42 -8.68
CA THR A 37 -1.15 30.46 -9.65
C THR A 37 -2.24 29.47 -9.28
N GLU A 38 -3.50 29.75 -9.65
CA GLU A 38 -4.67 28.91 -9.35
C GLU A 38 -4.48 27.48 -9.86
N VAL A 39 -4.07 27.33 -11.13
CA VAL A 39 -3.78 26.03 -11.74
C VAL A 39 -2.70 25.25 -10.98
N SER A 40 -1.68 25.95 -10.47
CA SER A 40 -0.60 25.27 -9.74
C SER A 40 -1.00 24.83 -8.33
N LYS A 41 -2.03 25.44 -7.73
CA LYS A 41 -2.62 24.95 -6.48
C LYS A 41 -3.43 23.68 -6.71
N GLU A 42 -4.22 23.63 -7.78
CA GLU A 42 -4.98 22.42 -8.15
C GLU A 42 -4.04 21.23 -8.41
N ILE A 43 -2.94 21.45 -9.12
CA ILE A 43 -1.93 20.40 -9.35
C ILE A 43 -1.28 19.96 -8.04
N PHE A 44 -1.06 20.88 -7.08
CA PHE A 44 -0.52 20.53 -5.77
C PHE A 44 -1.47 19.64 -4.96
N ASP A 45 -2.75 19.96 -4.96
CA ASP A 45 -3.76 19.16 -4.27
C ASP A 45 -3.93 17.77 -4.91
N LEU A 46 -3.90 17.71 -6.25
CA LEU A 46 -3.89 16.43 -6.98
C LEU A 46 -2.65 15.59 -6.67
N HIS A 47 -1.47 16.23 -6.59
CA HIS A 47 -0.23 15.54 -6.25
C HIS A 47 -0.29 14.93 -4.84
N MET A 48 -0.76 15.69 -3.85
CA MET A 48 -0.93 15.18 -2.49
C MET A 48 -1.91 14.00 -2.44
N LEU A 49 -3.02 14.08 -3.19
CA LEU A 49 -4.02 13.03 -3.23
C LEU A 49 -3.45 11.74 -3.84
N ILE A 50 -2.78 11.81 -4.99
CA ILE A 50 -2.24 10.61 -5.64
C ILE A 50 -1.07 10.00 -4.86
N MET A 51 -0.25 10.82 -4.20
CA MET A 51 0.79 10.35 -3.28
C MET A 51 0.20 9.51 -2.14
N TRP A 52 -0.90 9.96 -1.54
CA TRP A 52 -1.59 9.18 -0.50
C TRP A 52 -2.20 7.87 -1.03
N ILE A 53 -2.76 7.87 -2.24
CA ILE A 53 -3.25 6.64 -2.89
C ILE A 53 -2.08 5.66 -3.08
N CYS A 54 -0.93 6.13 -3.57
CA CYS A 54 0.26 5.30 -3.77
C CYS A 54 0.74 4.67 -2.46
N VAL A 55 0.77 5.44 -1.36
CA VAL A 55 1.11 4.94 -0.02
C VAL A 55 0.15 3.84 0.41
N TRP A 56 -1.16 4.03 0.25
CA TRP A 56 -2.18 3.03 0.59
C TRP A 56 -1.99 1.72 -0.19
N ILE A 57 -1.81 1.80 -1.50
CA ILE A 57 -1.57 0.62 -2.34
C ILE A 57 -0.27 -0.07 -1.93
N GLY A 58 0.79 0.70 -1.67
CA GLY A 58 2.06 0.18 -1.15
C GLY A 58 1.86 -0.62 0.13
N VAL A 59 1.14 -0.08 1.12
CA VAL A 59 0.85 -0.78 2.38
C VAL A 59 0.09 -2.09 2.13
N VAL A 60 -0.90 -2.10 1.24
CA VAL A 60 -1.66 -3.32 0.88
C VAL A 60 -0.74 -4.37 0.27
N VAL A 61 0.06 -4.00 -0.73
CA VAL A 61 0.98 -4.92 -1.42
C VAL A 61 2.03 -5.48 -0.47
N PHE A 62 2.69 -4.60 0.31
CA PHE A 62 3.65 -5.02 1.31
C PHE A 62 3.00 -5.92 2.37
N GLY A 63 1.78 -5.63 2.79
CA GLY A 63 1.02 -6.47 3.72
C GLY A 63 0.78 -7.89 3.18
N ILE A 64 0.32 -8.01 1.93
CA ILE A 64 0.11 -9.31 1.26
C ILE A 64 1.43 -10.08 1.11
N MET A 65 2.51 -9.38 0.77
CA MET A 65 3.84 -9.99 0.66
C MET A 65 4.33 -10.51 2.02
N PHE A 66 4.24 -9.70 3.08
CA PHE A 66 4.59 -10.14 4.44
C PHE A 66 3.74 -11.35 4.87
N TYR A 67 2.43 -11.33 4.63
CA TYR A 67 1.55 -12.46 4.90
C TYR A 67 2.04 -13.74 4.22
N SER A 68 2.37 -13.65 2.93
CA SER A 68 2.86 -14.79 2.14
C SER A 68 4.15 -15.37 2.70
N LEU A 69 5.10 -14.51 3.08
CA LEU A 69 6.37 -14.92 3.68
C LEU A 69 6.17 -15.61 5.04
N PHE A 70 5.25 -15.13 5.89
CA PHE A 70 4.97 -15.77 7.17
C PHE A 70 4.24 -17.10 7.03
N LYS A 71 3.26 -17.17 6.11
CA LYS A 71 2.41 -18.35 5.93
C LYS A 71 3.15 -19.51 5.26
N TYR A 72 3.96 -19.25 4.24
CA TYR A 72 4.60 -20.28 3.40
C TYR A 72 6.08 -20.53 3.75
N ARG A 73 6.51 -20.16 4.97
CA ARG A 73 7.89 -20.34 5.40
C ARG A 73 8.29 -21.83 5.42
N LYS A 74 9.41 -22.13 4.74
CA LYS A 74 10.03 -23.46 4.54
C LYS A 74 10.19 -24.32 5.81
N SER A 75 10.32 -23.69 6.98
CA SER A 75 10.47 -24.35 8.29
C SER A 75 9.30 -25.26 8.70
N THR A 76 8.17 -25.23 7.98
CA THR A 76 6.95 -26.00 8.30
C THR A 76 6.84 -27.30 7.51
N GLY A 77 7.85 -27.68 6.73
CA GLY A 77 7.81 -28.91 5.91
C GLY A 77 6.88 -28.81 4.70
N ALA A 78 6.62 -27.59 4.22
CA ALA A 78 5.77 -27.36 3.06
C ALA A 78 6.42 -27.97 1.81
N LYS A 79 5.82 -29.03 1.26
CA LYS A 79 6.10 -29.48 -0.12
C LYS A 79 5.65 -28.36 -1.05
N ALA A 80 6.55 -27.92 -1.94
CA ALA A 80 6.20 -26.95 -2.97
C ALA A 80 5.03 -27.50 -3.79
N SER A 81 3.92 -26.76 -3.80
CA SER A 81 2.79 -27.10 -4.65
C SER A 81 3.16 -26.83 -6.10
N LYS A 82 2.90 -27.77 -7.02
CA LYS A 82 2.90 -27.54 -8.46
C LYS A 82 1.58 -26.86 -8.81
N ILE A 83 1.45 -25.57 -8.51
CA ILE A 83 0.36 -24.73 -9.01
C ILE A 83 1.10 -23.60 -9.71
N ASP A 84 1.25 -23.77 -11.01
CA ASP A 84 2.05 -22.87 -11.82
C ASP A 84 1.24 -21.64 -12.21
N ASP A 85 -0.09 -21.76 -12.30
CA ASP A 85 -0.99 -20.66 -12.68
C ASP A 85 -2.25 -20.60 -11.79
N HIS A 86 -2.58 -19.40 -11.32
CA HIS A 86 -3.82 -19.12 -10.59
C HIS A 86 -4.65 -18.10 -11.36
N PHE A 87 -5.36 -18.57 -12.40
CA PHE A 87 -6.18 -17.75 -13.30
C PHE A 87 -7.09 -16.74 -12.56
N TRP A 88 -7.69 -17.15 -11.45
CA TRP A 88 -8.53 -16.27 -10.62
C TRP A 88 -7.77 -15.13 -9.94
N LEU A 89 -6.51 -15.36 -9.56
CA LEU A 89 -5.67 -14.33 -8.97
C LEU A 89 -5.35 -13.28 -10.03
N GLU A 90 -5.03 -13.74 -11.25
CA GLU A 90 -4.72 -12.89 -12.39
C GLU A 90 -5.88 -11.99 -12.83
N ILE A 91 -7.07 -12.56 -12.91
CA ILE A 91 -8.29 -11.79 -13.17
C ILE A 91 -8.53 -10.75 -12.07
N THR A 92 -8.33 -11.12 -10.80
CA THR A 92 -8.68 -10.26 -9.67
C THR A 92 -7.81 -9.01 -9.63
N TRP A 93 -6.48 -9.15 -9.80
CA TRP A 93 -5.60 -7.97 -9.80
C TRP A 93 -5.79 -7.11 -11.04
N THR A 94 -6.10 -7.71 -12.19
CA THR A 94 -6.31 -6.96 -13.44
C THR A 94 -7.58 -6.12 -13.36
N VAL A 95 -8.68 -6.72 -12.88
CA VAL A 95 -9.95 -6.01 -12.66
C VAL A 95 -9.79 -4.93 -11.59
N ALA A 96 -9.09 -5.22 -10.49
CA ALA A 96 -8.83 -4.23 -9.44
C ALA A 96 -8.04 -3.02 -9.99
N ALA A 97 -6.99 -3.25 -10.79
CA ALA A 97 -6.22 -2.18 -11.42
C ALA A 97 -7.07 -1.36 -12.41
N THR A 98 -7.87 -2.02 -13.25
CA THR A 98 -8.77 -1.34 -14.20
C THR A 98 -9.81 -0.49 -13.49
N LEU A 99 -10.41 -0.99 -12.39
CA LEU A 99 -11.42 -0.24 -11.63
C LEU A 99 -10.85 1.01 -10.96
N ILE A 100 -9.61 0.95 -10.44
CA ILE A 100 -8.94 2.11 -9.86
C ILE A 100 -8.71 3.20 -10.91
N LEU A 101 -8.28 2.81 -12.12
CA LEU A 101 -8.06 3.75 -13.22
C LEU A 101 -9.38 4.35 -13.73
N VAL A 102 -10.41 3.52 -13.95
CA VAL A 102 -11.73 4.00 -14.41
C VAL A 102 -12.41 4.89 -13.38
N GLY A 103 -12.29 4.56 -12.09
CA GLY A 103 -12.80 5.38 -10.99
C GLY A 103 -12.06 6.72 -10.86
N TRP A 104 -10.77 6.75 -11.17
CA TRP A 104 -9.98 7.99 -11.21
C TRP A 104 -10.40 8.94 -12.34
N GLN A 105 -11.04 8.48 -13.42
CA GLN A 105 -11.49 9.38 -14.48
C GLN A 105 -12.67 10.29 -14.05
N PHE A 106 -13.31 10.01 -12.89
CA PHE A 106 -14.53 10.69 -12.46
C PHE A 106 -14.40 11.98 -11.64
N PRO A 107 -13.26 12.37 -11.03
CA PRO A 107 -13.10 13.66 -10.39
C PRO A 107 -12.32 14.64 -11.31
N LEU A 108 -12.62 14.64 -12.61
CA LEU A 108 -12.30 15.79 -13.47
C LEU A 108 -13.62 16.53 -13.72
N PRO A 109 -14.01 17.50 -12.87
CA PRO A 109 -14.83 18.59 -13.37
C PRO A 109 -14.02 19.25 -14.50
N GLN A 110 -14.40 18.95 -15.74
CA GLN A 110 -14.03 19.79 -16.87
C GLN A 110 -14.73 21.12 -16.62
N LEU A 111 -13.99 22.16 -16.19
CA LEU A 111 -14.29 23.59 -16.35
C LEU A 111 -13.18 24.43 -15.69
#